data_AF-A0A842QJ40-F1
#
_entry.id   AF-A0A842QJ40-F1
#
_cell.length_a   1.000
_cell.length_b   1.000
_cell.length_c   1.000
_cell.angle_alpha   90.00
_cell.angle_beta   90.00
_cell.angle_gamma   90.00
#
_symmetry.space_group_name_H-M   'P 1'
#
loop_
_entity.id
_entity.type
_entity.pdbx_description
1 polymer ?
#
loop_
_entity_poly.entity_id
_entity_poly.type
_entity_poly.pdbx_seq_one_letter_code
_entity_poly.pdbx_strand_id
1 'polypeptide(L)'
;MKSKQIVGKKDKIQVVRGCPCFKRFGDETLCVNDDDILEVEMIEVDPSLFSFHETKEDMEEEIAPEDNVCYCSVYMNPEDNRVYCVSQGWPLRIHGRYVPADEMRDAFRFLSTKDLSAPAEICSECIYKFLLTLSDTYSSDMSKQEQTDEIKRYVDKFSLMIAVKLSQMEGMETIGTEDDINKDVDYLEFLQGYIMQLLEQRRFWKNLKETFEKEESEEWLLDIIEKRVKLARLEYQFYSQTMQLHHINDFHLLIRNLEFILKTAGSILNLNEDIHEVIRSDKFRETAKDDERLEKLVAYGEKCRAIEHNFANILQILSKL
;
A
#
# COMPACT_ATOMS: atom_id res chain seq x y z
N MET A 1 13.53 -20.28 -40.84
CA MET A 1 12.61 -20.21 -39.67
C MET A 1 13.17 -21.07 -38.56
N LYS A 2 13.82 -20.46 -37.55
CA LYS A 2 14.01 -21.04 -36.22
C LYS A 2 13.78 -19.90 -35.23
N SER A 3 12.61 -19.92 -34.61
CA SER A 3 12.19 -19.02 -33.56
C SER A 3 13.14 -19.17 -32.37
N LYS A 4 13.84 -18.08 -32.03
CA LYS A 4 14.48 -17.93 -30.72
C LYS A 4 13.35 -17.83 -29.69
N GLN A 5 13.16 -18.89 -28.91
CA GLN A 5 12.41 -18.82 -27.67
C GLN A 5 13.15 -17.85 -26.73
N ILE A 6 12.47 -16.77 -26.37
CA ILE A 6 12.84 -15.92 -25.26
C ILE A 6 12.58 -16.77 -24.01
N VAL A 7 13.66 -17.28 -23.41
CA VAL A 7 13.59 -17.95 -22.10
C VAL A 7 13.20 -16.87 -21.10
N GLY A 8 11.98 -17.00 -20.55
CA GLY A 8 11.50 -16.14 -19.48
C GLY A 8 12.45 -16.20 -18.30
N LYS A 9 12.79 -15.03 -17.76
CA LYS A 9 13.52 -14.90 -16.49
C LYS A 9 12.71 -15.66 -15.43
N LYS A 10 13.28 -16.72 -14.83
CA LYS A 10 12.66 -17.36 -13.66
C LYS A 10 12.55 -16.30 -12.57
N ASP A 11 11.35 -16.09 -12.03
CA ASP A 11 11.18 -15.31 -10.81
C ASP A 11 12.02 -15.97 -9.71
N LYS A 12 12.78 -15.17 -8.96
CA LYS A 12 13.65 -15.65 -7.87
C LYS A 12 12.86 -15.78 -6.58
N ILE A 13 13.34 -16.60 -5.65
CA ILE A 13 12.84 -16.60 -4.28
C ILE A 13 12.97 -15.20 -3.69
N GLN A 14 11.91 -14.79 -2.99
CA GLN A 14 11.86 -13.52 -2.29
C GLN A 14 11.64 -13.80 -0.80
N VAL A 15 12.58 -13.36 0.03
CA VAL A 15 12.51 -13.47 1.49
C VAL A 15 12.01 -12.15 2.06
N VAL A 16 11.11 -12.25 3.04
CA VAL A 16 10.41 -11.11 3.61
C VAL A 16 10.28 -11.27 5.12
N ARG A 17 10.29 -10.13 5.81
CA ARG A 17 10.16 -10.05 7.27
C ARG A 17 8.69 -10.07 7.68
N GLY A 18 8.34 -10.94 8.61
CA GLY A 18 6.97 -11.09 9.11
C GLY A 18 6.35 -12.40 8.64
N CYS A 19 5.85 -13.17 9.60
CA CYS A 19 5.22 -14.48 9.38
C CYS A 19 3.77 -14.43 9.89
N PRO A 20 2.75 -14.70 9.06
CA PRO A 20 1.34 -14.63 9.50
C PRO A 20 1.02 -15.62 10.63
N CYS A 21 1.78 -16.71 10.72
CA CYS A 21 1.65 -17.75 11.75
C CYS A 21 2.28 -17.33 13.09
N PHE A 22 3.14 -16.31 13.12
CA PHE A 22 3.75 -15.84 14.36
C PHE A 22 2.77 -14.98 15.18
N LYS A 23 2.61 -15.31 16.47
CA LYS A 23 1.76 -14.62 17.45
C LYS A 23 2.53 -14.32 18.73
N ARG A 24 2.22 -13.21 19.37
CA ARG A 24 2.73 -12.86 20.70
C ARG A 24 1.57 -12.64 21.66
N PHE A 25 1.62 -13.31 22.81
CA PHE A 25 0.64 -13.22 23.87
C PHE A 25 1.34 -12.83 25.17
N GLY A 26 1.46 -11.52 25.40
CA GLY A 26 2.24 -11.00 26.53
C GLY A 26 3.73 -11.32 26.35
N ASP A 27 4.26 -12.15 27.24
CA ASP A 27 5.67 -12.59 27.23
C ASP A 27 5.89 -13.89 26.43
N GLU A 28 4.81 -14.58 26.04
CA GLU A 28 4.89 -15.84 25.28
C GLU A 28 4.83 -15.57 23.76
N THR A 29 5.68 -16.27 23.01
CA THR A 29 5.73 -16.22 21.55
C THR A 29 5.40 -17.58 20.95
N LEU A 30 4.39 -17.60 20.07
CA LEU A 30 3.83 -18.82 19.51
C LEU A 30 3.88 -18.79 17.98
N CYS A 31 4.20 -19.93 17.37
CA CYS A 31 3.94 -20.23 15.97
C CYS A 31 2.62 -21.00 15.90
N VAL A 32 1.62 -20.42 15.24
CA VAL A 32 0.31 -21.03 14.96
C VAL A 32 0.24 -21.28 13.46
N ASN A 33 0.75 -22.43 13.04
CA ASN A 33 0.74 -22.86 11.64
C ASN A 33 -0.31 -23.95 11.47
N ASP A 34 -1.44 -23.59 10.88
CA ASP A 34 -2.63 -24.45 10.82
C ASP A 34 -3.13 -24.87 12.21
N ASP A 35 -3.22 -26.17 12.48
CA ASP A 35 -3.62 -26.74 13.78
C ASP A 35 -2.43 -26.92 14.74
N ASP A 36 -1.19 -26.71 14.26
CA ASP A 36 0.01 -26.86 15.07
C ASP A 36 0.33 -25.56 15.82
N ILE A 37 0.45 -25.67 17.14
CA ILE A 37 0.85 -24.57 18.04
C ILE A 37 2.17 -24.95 18.68
N LEU A 38 3.20 -24.16 18.42
CA LEU A 38 4.54 -24.33 18.96
C LEU A 38 4.95 -23.06 19.69
N GLU A 39 5.45 -23.21 20.91
CA GLU A 39 6.18 -22.13 21.57
C GLU A 39 7.52 -21.95 20.88
N VAL A 40 7.84 -20.71 20.52
CA VAL A 40 9.04 -20.40 19.74
C VAL A 40 9.84 -19.29 20.39
N GLU A 41 11.15 -19.40 20.36
CA GLU A 41 12.07 -18.31 20.69
C GLU A 41 12.33 -17.48 19.43
N MET A 42 11.93 -16.21 19.50
CA MET A 42 12.08 -15.29 18.38
C MET A 42 13.50 -14.73 18.34
N ILE A 43 14.16 -14.92 17.20
CA ILE A 43 15.45 -14.29 16.89
C ILE A 43 15.20 -13.34 15.72
N GLU A 44 15.43 -12.06 15.94
CA GLU A 44 15.26 -11.07 14.90
C GLU A 44 16.42 -11.12 13.90
N VAL A 45 16.12 -11.54 12.67
CA VAL A 45 17.09 -11.67 11.57
C VAL A 45 16.65 -10.79 10.41
N ASP A 46 17.61 -10.05 9.81
CA ASP A 46 17.35 -9.23 8.63
C ASP A 46 17.18 -10.13 7.39
N PRO A 47 16.09 -10.00 6.60
CA PRO A 47 15.86 -10.83 5.41
C PRO A 47 16.97 -10.77 4.37
N SER A 48 17.76 -9.69 4.32
CA SER A 48 18.89 -9.57 3.41
C SER A 48 19.97 -10.63 3.65
N LEU A 49 20.03 -11.21 4.86
CA LEU A 49 20.90 -12.33 5.18
C LEU A 49 20.56 -13.60 4.42
N PHE A 50 19.41 -13.68 3.77
CA PHE A 50 19.00 -14.84 2.96
C PHE A 50 19.00 -14.53 1.46
N SER A 51 19.44 -13.33 1.06
CA SER A 51 19.29 -12.82 -0.31
C SER A 51 20.15 -13.52 -1.38
N PHE A 52 21.09 -14.37 -0.97
CA PHE A 52 21.94 -15.15 -1.87
C PHE A 52 21.30 -16.47 -2.32
N HIS A 53 20.20 -16.88 -1.71
CA HIS A 53 19.46 -18.09 -2.04
C HIS A 53 18.52 -17.84 -3.22
N GLU A 54 18.61 -18.68 -4.26
CA GLU A 54 17.79 -18.53 -5.47
C GLU A 54 16.73 -19.61 -5.59
N THR A 55 16.95 -20.78 -4.95
CA THR A 55 16.03 -21.92 -4.99
C THR A 55 15.63 -22.40 -3.60
N LYS A 56 14.60 -23.25 -3.57
CA LYS A 56 14.06 -23.80 -2.33
C LYS A 56 15.09 -24.69 -1.64
N GLU A 57 15.86 -25.42 -2.42
CA GLU A 57 16.94 -26.28 -1.95
C GLU A 57 18.04 -25.46 -1.27
N ASP A 58 18.38 -24.28 -1.79
CA ASP A 58 19.36 -23.39 -1.15
C ASP A 58 18.86 -22.93 0.24
N MET A 59 17.55 -22.66 0.36
CA MET A 59 16.92 -22.26 1.62
C MET A 59 16.90 -23.37 2.69
N GLU A 60 17.12 -24.65 2.32
CA GLU A 60 17.18 -25.75 3.30
C GLU A 60 18.43 -25.64 4.20
N GLU A 61 19.49 -24.96 3.72
CA GLU A 61 20.70 -24.70 4.51
C GLU A 61 20.48 -23.72 5.67
N GLU A 62 19.39 -22.94 5.62
CA GLU A 62 19.04 -21.91 6.61
C GLU A 62 18.04 -22.41 7.67
N ILE A 63 17.64 -23.69 7.62
CA ILE A 63 16.75 -24.27 8.62
C ILE A 63 17.46 -24.29 9.97
N ALA A 64 16.78 -23.80 11.00
CA ALA A 64 17.32 -23.74 12.34
C ALA A 64 17.57 -25.16 12.88
N PRO A 65 18.66 -25.39 13.62
CA PRO A 65 18.97 -26.69 14.20
C PRO A 65 18.00 -27.10 15.32
N GLU A 66 17.27 -26.13 15.89
CA GLU A 66 16.33 -26.33 16.98
C GLU A 66 14.90 -25.99 16.52
N ASP A 67 13.95 -26.87 16.84
CA ASP A 67 12.56 -26.80 16.36
C ASP A 67 11.76 -25.61 16.95
N ASN A 68 12.27 -24.99 18.01
CA ASN A 68 11.65 -23.83 18.67
C ASN A 68 12.21 -22.49 18.19
N VAL A 69 13.20 -22.44 17.30
CA VAL A 69 13.76 -21.17 16.83
C VAL A 69 12.90 -20.57 15.71
N CYS A 70 12.59 -19.27 15.81
CA CYS A 70 11.83 -18.54 14.81
C CYS A 70 12.52 -17.22 14.40
N TYR A 71 12.92 -17.12 13.13
CA TYR A 71 13.51 -15.93 12.52
C TYR A 71 12.47 -14.88 12.14
N CYS A 72 11.19 -15.16 12.39
CA CYS A 72 10.03 -14.35 12.00
C CYS A 72 10.11 -13.88 10.54
N SER A 73 10.63 -14.74 9.67
CA SER A 73 10.88 -14.49 8.25
C SER A 73 10.37 -15.66 7.43
N VAL A 74 9.86 -15.34 6.25
CA VAL A 74 9.28 -16.32 5.32
C VAL A 74 9.82 -16.09 3.93
N TYR A 75 9.84 -17.16 3.12
CA TYR A 75 10.21 -17.06 1.72
C TYR A 75 9.05 -17.47 0.81
N MET A 76 8.94 -16.77 -0.31
CA MET A 76 7.95 -17.02 -1.34
C MET A 76 8.58 -17.84 -2.46
N ASN A 77 8.09 -19.05 -2.68
CA ASN A 77 8.54 -19.90 -3.77
C ASN A 77 7.70 -19.66 -5.04
N PRO A 78 8.28 -19.14 -6.13
CA PRO A 78 7.55 -18.87 -7.36
C PRO A 78 7.20 -20.14 -8.14
N GLU A 79 7.90 -21.26 -7.92
CA GLU A 79 7.67 -22.48 -8.71
C GLU A 79 6.35 -23.20 -8.34
N ASP A 80 5.93 -23.14 -7.07
CA ASP A 80 4.70 -23.78 -6.58
C ASP A 80 3.67 -22.78 -6.01
N ASN A 81 3.98 -21.49 -6.08
CA ASN A 81 3.19 -20.39 -5.52
C ASN A 81 2.88 -20.56 -4.02
N ARG A 82 3.84 -21.04 -3.22
CA ARG A 82 3.66 -21.21 -1.76
C ARG A 82 4.62 -20.38 -0.94
N VAL A 83 4.18 -20.07 0.28
CA VAL A 83 5.01 -19.43 1.30
C VAL A 83 5.54 -20.49 2.26
N TYR A 84 6.80 -20.33 2.65
CA TYR A 84 7.52 -21.24 3.53
C TYR A 84 8.17 -20.49 4.68
N CYS A 85 8.21 -21.13 5.85
CA CYS A 85 8.99 -20.66 6.99
C CYS A 85 10.49 -20.78 6.68
N VAL A 86 11.26 -19.72 6.92
CA VAL A 86 12.74 -19.80 6.78
C VAL A 86 13.32 -20.73 7.84
N SER A 87 12.90 -20.58 9.10
CA SER A 87 13.50 -21.30 10.23
C SER A 87 13.21 -22.79 10.26
N GLN A 88 12.08 -23.21 9.71
CA GLN A 88 11.63 -24.61 9.81
C GLN A 88 11.50 -25.28 8.43
N GLY A 89 11.58 -24.52 7.33
CA GLY A 89 11.35 -25.02 5.97
C GLY A 89 9.90 -25.46 5.69
N TRP A 90 8.99 -25.33 6.66
CA TRP A 90 7.62 -25.81 6.53
C TRP A 90 6.78 -24.90 5.63
N PRO A 91 5.90 -25.47 4.79
CA PRO A 91 4.91 -24.68 4.08
C PRO A 91 3.94 -24.05 5.08
N LEU A 92 3.65 -22.77 4.90
CA LEU A 92 2.69 -22.08 5.74
C LEU A 92 1.26 -22.42 5.34
N ARG A 93 0.44 -22.68 6.35
CA ARG A 93 -0.96 -23.04 6.20
C ARG A 93 -1.79 -22.29 7.24
N ILE A 94 -2.98 -21.87 6.82
CA ILE A 94 -4.00 -21.24 7.66
C ILE A 94 -5.31 -21.95 7.31
N HIS A 95 -6.06 -22.42 8.31
CA HIS A 95 -7.36 -23.09 8.12
C HIS A 95 -7.36 -24.19 7.04
N GLY A 96 -6.34 -25.04 7.06
CA GLY A 96 -6.14 -26.17 6.17
C GLY A 96 -5.63 -25.81 4.78
N ARG A 97 -5.46 -24.52 4.45
CA ARG A 97 -5.08 -24.04 3.11
C ARG A 97 -3.67 -23.47 3.11
N TYR A 98 -2.90 -23.76 2.07
CA TYR A 98 -1.58 -23.15 1.87
C TYR A 98 -1.72 -21.65 1.65
N VAL A 99 -0.81 -20.88 2.22
CA VAL A 99 -0.70 -19.44 1.96
C VAL A 99 -0.08 -19.26 0.57
N PRO A 100 -0.79 -18.64 -0.40
CA PRO A 100 -0.25 -18.39 -1.73
C PRO A 100 0.81 -17.28 -1.74
N ALA A 101 1.86 -17.45 -2.54
CA ALA A 101 2.97 -16.50 -2.60
C ALA A 101 2.58 -15.15 -3.23
N ASP A 102 1.67 -15.14 -4.21
CA ASP A 102 1.08 -13.93 -4.79
C ASP A 102 0.26 -13.13 -3.78
N GLU A 103 -0.63 -13.79 -3.03
CA GLU A 103 -1.43 -13.13 -1.99
C GLU A 103 -0.56 -12.58 -0.84
N MET A 104 0.51 -13.30 -0.47
CA MET A 104 1.50 -12.82 0.49
C MET A 104 2.25 -11.59 -0.03
N ARG A 105 2.63 -11.58 -1.30
CA ARG A 105 3.28 -10.43 -1.93
C ARG A 105 2.38 -9.20 -1.97
N ASP A 106 1.09 -9.41 -2.24
CA ASP A 106 0.08 -8.35 -2.18
C ASP A 106 -0.04 -7.79 -0.76
N ALA A 107 -0.11 -8.67 0.26
CA ALA A 107 -0.09 -8.26 1.67
C ALA A 107 1.15 -7.43 2.00
N PHE A 108 2.33 -7.84 1.53
CA PHE A 108 3.57 -7.10 1.74
C PHE A 108 3.61 -5.75 1.05
N ARG A 109 3.28 -5.68 -0.24
CA ARG A 109 3.22 -4.41 -0.98
C ARG A 109 2.29 -3.43 -0.28
N PHE A 110 1.16 -3.92 0.22
CA PHE A 110 0.22 -3.12 0.97
C PHE A 110 0.79 -2.62 2.31
N LEU A 111 1.40 -3.51 3.10
CA LEU A 111 1.92 -3.16 4.43
C LEU A 111 3.26 -2.43 4.41
N SER A 112 3.99 -2.50 3.30
CA SER A 112 5.29 -1.84 3.09
C SER A 112 5.23 -0.32 3.01
N THR A 113 4.04 0.28 3.21
CA THR A 113 3.93 1.70 3.56
C THR A 113 4.49 2.00 4.94
N LYS A 114 4.54 1.01 5.84
CA LYS A 114 5.29 1.07 7.09
C LYS A 114 6.79 1.07 6.83
N ASP A 115 7.51 1.81 7.64
CA ASP A 115 8.96 1.84 7.66
C ASP A 115 9.50 0.39 7.70
N LEU A 116 10.40 0.02 6.77
CA LEU A 116 11.02 -1.31 6.68
C LEU A 116 11.78 -1.71 7.96
N SER A 117 11.94 -0.74 8.88
CA SER A 117 12.51 -0.83 10.22
C SER A 117 11.51 -1.28 11.31
N ALA A 118 10.21 -1.40 11.01
CA ALA A 118 9.19 -1.76 12.01
C ALA A 118 9.40 -3.18 12.60
N PRO A 119 9.08 -3.41 13.89
CA PRO A 119 9.21 -4.72 14.52
C PRO A 119 8.43 -5.82 13.79
N ALA A 120 9.04 -6.99 13.63
CA ALA A 120 8.48 -8.14 12.90
C ALA A 120 7.08 -8.55 13.43
N GLU A 121 6.85 -8.39 14.73
CA GLU A 121 5.61 -8.75 15.42
C GLU A 121 4.40 -7.96 14.88
N ILE A 122 4.57 -6.65 14.69
CA ILE A 122 3.53 -5.75 14.20
C ILE A 122 3.19 -6.08 12.74
N CYS A 123 4.20 -6.50 11.96
CA CYS A 123 4.01 -6.93 10.57
C CYS A 123 3.27 -8.28 10.50
N SER A 124 3.63 -9.26 11.33
CA SER A 124 3.02 -10.59 11.36
C SER A 124 1.50 -10.58 11.59
N GLU A 125 1.02 -9.80 12.57
CA GLU A 125 -0.42 -9.69 12.82
C GLU A 125 -1.17 -8.98 11.68
N CYS A 126 -0.58 -7.91 11.12
CA CYS A 126 -1.17 -7.20 9.98
C CYS A 126 -1.27 -8.08 8.74
N ILE A 127 -0.23 -8.88 8.45
CA ILE A 127 -0.22 -9.82 7.32
C ILE A 127 -1.30 -10.87 7.50
N TYR A 128 -1.41 -11.47 8.70
CA TYR A 128 -2.42 -12.48 8.98
C TYR A 128 -3.84 -11.96 8.77
N LYS A 129 -4.15 -10.78 9.32
CA LYS A 129 -5.47 -10.16 9.16
C LYS A 129 -5.74 -9.79 7.69
N PHE A 130 -4.73 -9.31 6.96
CA PHE A 130 -4.85 -9.03 5.54
C PHE A 130 -5.21 -10.30 4.75
N LEU A 131 -4.49 -11.40 4.97
CA LEU A 131 -4.74 -12.67 4.30
C LEU A 131 -6.16 -13.17 4.58
N LEU A 132 -6.59 -13.19 5.84
CA LEU A 132 -7.95 -13.65 6.16
C LEU A 132 -9.05 -12.80 5.52
N THR A 133 -8.85 -11.49 5.42
CA THR A 133 -9.89 -10.58 4.90
C THR A 133 -9.91 -10.48 3.38
N LEU A 134 -8.74 -10.37 2.76
CA LEU A 134 -8.60 -9.88 1.39
C LEU A 134 -8.02 -10.93 0.43
N SER A 135 -7.67 -12.11 0.93
CA SER A 135 -7.25 -13.20 0.04
C SER A 135 -8.45 -13.99 -0.45
N ASP A 136 -8.43 -14.30 -1.75
CA ASP A 136 -9.47 -15.09 -2.38
C ASP A 136 -9.49 -16.51 -1.80
N THR A 137 -8.31 -16.98 -1.37
CA THR A 137 -8.11 -18.27 -0.70
C THR A 137 -8.90 -18.40 0.60
N TYR A 138 -9.15 -17.30 1.33
CA TYR A 138 -9.89 -17.32 2.61
C TYR A 138 -11.28 -16.68 2.55
N SER A 139 -11.67 -16.16 1.38
CA SER A 139 -12.97 -15.48 1.15
C SER A 139 -14.22 -16.30 1.52
N SER A 140 -14.13 -17.64 1.53
CA SER A 140 -15.24 -18.53 1.92
C SER A 140 -15.50 -18.59 3.41
N ASP A 141 -14.53 -18.17 4.23
CA ASP A 141 -14.55 -18.36 5.68
C ASP A 141 -15.21 -17.18 6.41
N MET A 142 -15.54 -16.12 5.66
CA MET A 142 -16.25 -14.93 6.13
C MET A 142 -17.58 -14.78 5.37
N SER A 143 -18.60 -14.27 6.06
CA SER A 143 -19.79 -13.77 5.37
C SER A 143 -19.45 -12.51 4.56
N LYS A 144 -20.21 -12.23 3.49
CA LYS A 144 -20.05 -10.99 2.70
C LYS A 144 -20.13 -9.73 3.55
N GLN A 145 -20.91 -9.76 4.63
CA GLN A 145 -21.04 -8.64 5.56
C GLN A 145 -19.75 -8.44 6.35
N GLU A 146 -19.18 -9.50 6.93
CA GLU A 146 -17.91 -9.44 7.65
C GLU A 146 -16.76 -9.01 6.73
N GLN A 147 -16.73 -9.52 5.49
CA GLN A 147 -15.73 -9.13 4.50
C GLN A 147 -15.83 -7.63 4.15
N THR A 148 -17.04 -7.12 3.97
CA THR A 148 -17.29 -5.71 3.65
C THR A 148 -16.96 -4.79 4.83
N ASP A 149 -17.29 -5.20 6.06
CA ASP A 149 -16.97 -4.44 7.27
C ASP A 149 -15.47 -4.36 7.53
N GLU A 150 -14.74 -5.44 7.24
CA GLU A 150 -13.28 -5.41 7.30
C GLU A 150 -12.70 -4.53 6.17
N ILE A 151 -13.14 -4.69 4.91
CA ILE A 151 -12.73 -3.80 3.81
C ILE A 151 -12.96 -2.32 4.18
N LYS A 152 -14.09 -1.99 4.80
CA LYS A 152 -14.39 -0.65 5.33
C LYS A 152 -13.32 -0.19 6.33
N ARG A 153 -13.05 -0.99 7.38
CA ARG A 153 -12.01 -0.68 8.38
C ARG A 153 -10.64 -0.46 7.75
N TYR A 154 -10.30 -1.27 6.75
CA TYR A 154 -9.04 -1.14 6.02
C TYR A 154 -8.99 0.13 5.18
N VAL A 155 -10.02 0.42 4.39
CA VAL A 155 -10.11 1.65 3.56
C VAL A 155 -10.02 2.89 4.45
N ASP A 156 -10.70 2.90 5.60
CA ASP A 156 -10.65 3.99 6.57
C ASP A 156 -9.22 4.21 7.08
N LYS A 157 -8.59 3.17 7.65
CA LYS A 157 -7.23 3.27 8.21
C LYS A 157 -6.19 3.63 7.16
N PHE A 158 -6.29 3.03 5.97
CA PHE A 158 -5.35 3.26 4.87
C PHE A 158 -5.49 4.69 4.32
N SER A 159 -6.72 5.19 4.16
CA SER A 159 -6.95 6.56 3.69
C SER A 159 -6.34 7.59 4.65
N LEU A 160 -6.49 7.40 5.97
CA LEU A 160 -5.84 8.28 6.95
C LEU A 160 -4.31 8.25 6.84
N MET A 161 -3.72 7.05 6.77
CA MET A 161 -2.27 6.91 6.62
C MET A 161 -1.75 7.61 5.37
N ILE A 162 -2.44 7.47 4.22
CA ILE A 162 -2.07 8.20 3.00
C ILE A 162 -2.18 9.70 3.22
N ALA A 163 -3.27 10.19 3.82
CA ALA A 163 -3.46 11.62 4.06
C ALA A 163 -2.32 12.20 4.90
N VAL A 164 -1.94 11.52 5.99
CA VAL A 164 -0.80 11.90 6.83
C VAL A 164 0.49 11.92 6.02
N LYS A 165 0.79 10.84 5.28
CA LYS A 165 2.01 10.74 4.46
C LYS A 165 2.09 11.81 3.36
N LEU A 166 0.99 12.09 2.68
CA LEU A 166 0.94 13.10 1.61
C LEU A 166 0.96 14.53 2.14
N SER A 167 0.53 14.78 3.38
CA SER A 167 0.64 16.08 4.06
C SER A 167 2.08 16.41 4.48
N GLN A 168 2.90 15.39 4.73
CA GLN A 168 4.33 15.56 5.02
C GLN A 168 5.14 15.84 3.75
N MET A 169 4.53 15.68 2.58
CA MET A 169 5.11 15.96 1.28
C MET A 169 4.65 17.34 0.77
N GLU A 170 5.46 17.96 -0.08
CA GLU A 170 5.05 19.15 -0.86
C GLU A 170 4.86 20.43 -0.01
N GLY A 171 5.74 20.69 0.97
CA GLY A 171 5.79 21.96 1.71
C GLY A 171 4.50 22.31 2.48
N MET A 172 3.67 21.31 2.74
CA MET A 172 2.44 21.43 3.50
C MET A 172 2.71 21.35 5.00
N GLU A 173 1.82 21.92 5.79
CA GLU A 173 1.87 21.75 7.24
C GLU A 173 1.59 20.29 7.57
N THR A 174 2.48 19.68 8.35
CA THR A 174 2.30 18.29 8.80
C THR A 174 1.03 18.21 9.64
N ILE A 175 0.03 17.47 9.15
CA ILE A 175 -1.22 17.30 9.89
C ILE A 175 -1.04 16.37 11.09
N GLY A 176 -0.02 15.50 11.07
CA GLY A 176 0.33 14.55 12.14
C GLY A 176 1.45 13.58 11.74
N THR A 177 1.69 12.56 12.56
CA THR A 177 2.61 11.44 12.27
C THR A 177 1.88 10.10 12.27
N GLU A 178 2.48 9.06 11.66
CA GLU A 178 1.91 7.71 11.68
C GLU A 178 1.79 7.15 13.11
N ASP A 179 2.65 7.59 14.03
CA ASP A 179 2.60 7.22 15.45
C ASP A 179 1.40 7.82 16.19
N ASP A 180 0.88 8.95 15.71
CA ASP A 180 -0.29 9.62 16.29
C ASP A 180 -1.59 8.89 15.92
N ILE A 181 -1.61 8.20 14.77
CA ILE A 181 -2.75 7.38 14.31
C ILE A 181 -3.04 6.23 15.29
N ASN A 182 -2.01 5.67 15.94
CA ASN A 182 -2.14 4.53 16.85
C ASN A 182 -2.53 4.93 18.30
N LYS A 183 -2.64 6.22 18.60
CA LYS A 183 -2.90 6.74 19.96
C LYS A 183 -4.35 7.20 20.19
N ASP A 184 -5.30 6.73 19.40
CA ASP A 184 -6.73 7.08 19.52
C ASP A 184 -7.00 8.60 19.28
N VAL A 185 -6.13 9.25 18.49
CA VAL A 185 -6.30 10.65 18.09
C VAL A 185 -7.47 10.75 17.11
N ASP A 186 -8.19 11.88 17.16
CA ASP A 186 -9.43 12.12 16.43
C ASP A 186 -9.20 12.04 14.90
N TYR A 187 -9.43 10.84 14.34
CA TYR A 187 -9.30 10.48 12.93
C TYR A 187 -9.89 11.55 11.99
N LEU A 188 -11.00 12.15 12.42
CA LEU A 188 -11.72 13.19 11.68
C LEU A 188 -10.91 14.47 11.57
N GLU A 189 -10.15 14.85 12.59
CA GLU A 189 -9.36 16.09 12.62
C GLU A 189 -8.24 16.04 11.58
N PHE A 190 -7.51 14.93 11.48
CA PHE A 190 -6.46 14.76 10.47
C PHE A 190 -7.02 14.82 9.04
N LEU A 191 -8.09 14.06 8.76
CA LEU A 191 -8.69 14.08 7.42
C LEU A 191 -9.26 15.45 7.06
N GLN A 192 -9.85 16.16 8.02
CA GLN A 192 -10.31 17.54 7.82
C GLN A 192 -9.14 18.47 7.51
N GLY A 193 -8.02 18.35 8.23
CA GLY A 193 -6.80 19.11 7.96
C GLY A 193 -6.30 18.87 6.53
N TYR A 194 -6.21 17.61 6.10
CA TYR A 194 -5.80 17.30 4.73
C TYR A 194 -6.78 17.82 3.68
N ILE A 195 -8.08 17.70 3.93
CA ILE A 195 -9.13 18.24 3.05
C ILE A 195 -9.00 19.77 2.90
N MET A 196 -8.68 20.49 3.97
CA MET A 196 -8.42 21.93 3.90
C MET A 196 -7.20 22.23 3.02
N GLN A 197 -6.12 21.46 3.15
CA GLN A 197 -4.93 21.59 2.30
C GLN A 197 -5.26 21.38 0.82
N LEU A 198 -6.06 20.35 0.49
CA LEU A 198 -6.50 20.12 -0.89
C LEU A 198 -7.31 21.30 -1.46
N LEU A 199 -8.12 21.96 -0.63
CA LEU A 199 -8.84 23.17 -1.04
C LEU A 199 -7.89 24.35 -1.32
N GLU A 200 -6.86 24.51 -0.50
CA GLU A 200 -5.82 25.52 -0.71
C GLU A 200 -5.01 25.24 -1.98
N GLN A 201 -4.60 23.99 -2.20
CA GLN A 201 -3.94 23.57 -3.44
C GLN A 201 -4.80 23.87 -4.66
N ARG A 202 -6.08 23.52 -4.61
CA ARG A 202 -7.02 23.81 -5.70
C ARG A 202 -7.11 25.31 -6.00
N ARG A 203 -7.16 26.16 -4.96
CA ARG A 203 -7.15 27.62 -5.13
C ARG A 203 -5.84 28.11 -5.74
N PHE A 204 -4.71 27.60 -5.25
CA PHE A 204 -3.39 27.93 -5.79
C PHE A 204 -3.31 27.61 -7.29
N TRP A 205 -3.64 26.37 -7.69
CA TRP A 205 -3.58 25.96 -9.10
C TRP A 205 -4.56 26.74 -9.97
N LYS A 206 -5.74 27.07 -9.46
CA LYS A 206 -6.71 27.90 -10.18
C LYS A 206 -6.16 29.31 -10.43
N ASN A 207 -5.59 29.95 -9.41
CA ASN A 207 -5.00 31.28 -9.53
C ASN A 207 -3.80 31.25 -10.50
N LEU A 208 -2.97 30.21 -10.41
CA LEU A 208 -1.83 30.02 -11.31
C LEU A 208 -2.29 29.90 -12.77
N LYS A 209 -3.36 29.13 -13.02
CA LYS A 209 -3.97 29.00 -14.33
C LYS A 209 -4.42 30.35 -14.88
N GLU A 210 -5.15 31.13 -14.08
CA GLU A 210 -5.65 32.46 -14.49
C GLU A 210 -4.50 33.41 -14.84
N THR A 211 -3.33 33.27 -14.19
CA THR A 211 -2.12 34.05 -14.52
C THR A 211 -1.54 33.61 -15.87
N PHE A 212 -1.32 32.31 -16.08
CA PHE A 212 -0.78 31.80 -17.35
C PHE A 212 -1.74 32.02 -18.54
N GLU A 213 -3.05 32.02 -18.32
CA GLU A 213 -4.05 32.35 -19.34
C GLU A 213 -3.94 33.82 -19.78
N LYS A 214 -3.71 34.75 -18.85
CA LYS A 214 -3.50 36.17 -19.15
C LYS A 214 -2.18 36.45 -19.86
N GLU A 215 -1.18 35.60 -19.60
CA GLU A 215 0.14 35.68 -20.23
C GLU A 215 0.20 34.98 -21.59
N GLU A 216 -0.94 34.48 -22.11
CA GLU A 216 -1.03 33.74 -23.39
C GLU A 216 -0.01 32.60 -23.49
N SER A 217 0.19 31.90 -22.37
CA SER A 217 1.16 30.81 -22.28
C SER A 217 0.77 29.59 -23.07
N GLU A 218 1.74 28.70 -23.33
CA GLU A 218 1.51 27.52 -24.16
C GLU A 218 0.40 26.62 -23.61
N GLU A 219 -0.41 26.07 -24.53
CA GLU A 219 -1.60 25.27 -24.21
C GLU A 219 -1.31 24.05 -23.31
N TRP A 220 -0.16 23.40 -23.50
CA TRP A 220 0.23 22.24 -22.69
C TRP A 220 0.49 22.61 -21.22
N LEU A 221 0.94 23.85 -20.95
CA LEU A 221 1.18 24.34 -19.59
C LEU A 221 -0.14 24.63 -18.88
N LEU A 222 -1.11 25.17 -19.62
CA LEU A 222 -2.48 25.33 -19.13
C LEU A 222 -3.16 23.98 -18.85
N ASP A 223 -2.91 22.98 -19.69
CA ASP A 223 -3.45 21.62 -19.51
C ASP A 223 -2.91 20.95 -18.23
N ILE A 224 -1.60 20.97 -17.97
CA ILE A 224 -1.04 20.37 -16.74
C ILE A 224 -1.56 21.07 -15.47
N ILE A 225 -1.71 22.39 -15.48
CA ILE A 225 -2.25 23.13 -14.34
C ILE A 225 -3.74 22.79 -14.14
N GLU A 226 -4.53 22.72 -15.21
CA GLU A 226 -5.94 22.30 -15.15
C GLU A 226 -6.07 20.87 -14.63
N LYS A 227 -5.18 19.96 -15.05
CA LYS A 227 -5.12 18.59 -14.51
C LYS A 227 -4.81 18.60 -13.01
N ARG A 228 -3.94 19.46 -12.49
CA ARG A 228 -3.73 19.61 -11.03
C ARG A 228 -4.96 20.14 -10.30
N VAL A 229 -5.71 21.09 -10.87
CA VAL A 229 -6.99 21.55 -10.31
C VAL A 229 -7.98 20.39 -10.21
N LYS A 230 -8.09 19.57 -11.26
CA LYS A 230 -8.96 18.39 -11.31
C LYS A 230 -8.50 17.33 -10.30
N LEU A 231 -7.20 17.11 -10.17
CA LEU A 231 -6.64 16.12 -9.25
C LEU A 231 -6.94 16.48 -7.80
N ALA A 232 -6.68 17.72 -7.38
CA ALA A 232 -7.02 18.17 -6.03
C ALA A 232 -8.53 18.04 -5.72
N ARG A 233 -9.40 18.23 -6.72
CA ARG A 233 -10.84 18.01 -6.59
C ARG A 233 -11.19 16.52 -6.43
N LEU A 234 -10.55 15.63 -7.18
CA LEU A 234 -10.78 14.19 -7.07
C LEU A 234 -10.27 13.65 -5.74
N GLU A 235 -9.08 14.07 -5.30
CA GLU A 235 -8.56 13.75 -3.97
C GLU A 235 -9.51 14.24 -2.88
N TYR A 236 -10.00 15.48 -2.97
CA TYR A 236 -11.00 16.01 -2.04
C TYR A 236 -12.25 15.12 -1.98
N GLN A 237 -12.74 14.70 -3.14
CA GLN A 237 -13.90 13.83 -3.24
C GLN A 237 -13.62 12.46 -2.58
N PHE A 238 -12.47 11.86 -2.86
CA PHE A 238 -12.05 10.59 -2.26
C PHE A 238 -12.03 10.69 -0.73
N TYR A 239 -11.33 11.66 -0.16
CA TYR A 239 -11.24 11.80 1.30
C TYR A 239 -12.57 12.19 1.96
N SER A 240 -13.40 12.97 1.28
CA SER A 240 -14.76 13.23 1.75
C SER A 240 -15.63 11.97 1.77
N GLN A 241 -15.46 11.06 0.82
CA GLN A 241 -16.19 9.79 0.77
C GLN A 241 -15.70 8.83 1.84
N THR A 242 -14.39 8.74 2.07
CA THR A 242 -13.83 7.87 3.12
C THR A 242 -14.24 8.35 4.52
N MET A 243 -14.33 9.66 4.75
CA MET A 243 -14.91 10.17 6.01
C MET A 243 -16.36 9.71 6.25
N GLN A 244 -17.16 9.56 5.19
CA GLN A 244 -18.55 9.16 5.30
C GLN A 244 -18.72 7.68 5.64
N LEU A 245 -17.73 6.83 5.32
CA LEU A 245 -17.79 5.39 5.59
C LEU A 245 -18.06 5.09 7.06
N HIS A 246 -17.46 5.84 7.99
CA HIS A 246 -17.65 5.72 9.44
C HIS A 246 -19.12 5.71 9.86
N HIS A 247 -19.96 6.51 9.20
CA HIS A 247 -21.35 6.70 9.58
C HIS A 247 -22.33 5.78 8.82
N ILE A 248 -21.85 4.97 7.88
CA ILE A 248 -22.68 4.05 7.11
C ILE A 248 -22.79 2.72 7.86
N ASN A 249 -24.02 2.43 8.31
CA ASN A 249 -24.39 1.15 8.93
C ASN A 249 -25.23 0.26 7.98
N ASP A 250 -25.71 0.82 6.87
CA ASP A 250 -26.46 0.07 5.86
C ASP A 250 -25.49 -0.62 4.89
N PHE A 251 -25.59 -1.94 4.80
CA PHE A 251 -24.70 -2.78 4.00
C PHE A 251 -24.74 -2.45 2.50
N HIS A 252 -25.92 -2.20 1.93
CA HIS A 252 -26.05 -1.89 0.51
C HIS A 252 -25.52 -0.50 0.17
N LEU A 253 -25.73 0.46 1.06
CA LEU A 253 -25.16 1.79 0.95
C LEU A 253 -23.63 1.75 1.09
N LEU A 254 -23.10 0.90 1.97
CA LEU A 254 -21.66 0.71 2.16
C LEU A 254 -21.00 0.22 0.87
N ILE A 255 -21.52 -0.86 0.27
CA ILE A 255 -21.01 -1.39 -1.00
C ILE A 255 -21.00 -0.30 -2.08
N ARG A 256 -22.11 0.42 -2.26
CA ARG A 256 -22.19 1.49 -3.26
C ARG A 256 -21.15 2.59 -3.01
N ASN A 257 -20.94 2.99 -1.75
CA ASN A 257 -19.92 3.99 -1.42
C ASN A 257 -18.51 3.48 -1.72
N LEU A 258 -18.22 2.22 -1.42
CA LEU A 258 -16.93 1.60 -1.76
C LEU A 258 -16.72 1.52 -3.28
N GLU A 259 -17.74 1.19 -4.07
CA GLU A 259 -17.68 1.26 -5.55
C GLU A 259 -17.41 2.69 -6.06
N PHE A 260 -18.02 3.71 -5.44
CA PHE A 260 -17.75 5.11 -5.78
C PHE A 260 -16.32 5.54 -5.40
N ILE A 261 -15.81 5.07 -4.26
CA ILE A 261 -14.42 5.29 -3.83
C ILE A 261 -13.46 4.63 -4.82
N LEU A 262 -13.74 3.39 -5.24
CA LEU A 262 -12.96 2.65 -6.25
C LEU A 262 -12.88 3.44 -7.56
N LYS A 263 -14.02 3.92 -8.07
CA LYS A 263 -14.05 4.72 -9.31
C LYS A 263 -13.27 6.02 -9.18
N THR A 264 -13.36 6.67 -8.03
CA THR A 264 -12.65 7.93 -7.75
C THR A 264 -11.15 7.69 -7.67
N ALA A 265 -10.72 6.62 -6.97
CA ALA A 265 -9.33 6.19 -6.89
C ALA A 265 -8.73 5.90 -8.28
N GLY A 266 -9.48 5.21 -9.15
CA GLY A 266 -9.04 4.97 -10.54
C GLY A 266 -8.89 6.24 -11.36
N SER A 267 -9.78 7.21 -11.15
CA SER A 267 -9.70 8.51 -11.83
C SER A 267 -8.50 9.34 -11.33
N ILE A 268 -8.17 9.24 -10.04
CA ILE A 268 -6.99 9.87 -9.43
C ILE A 268 -5.71 9.27 -10.01
N LEU A 269 -5.62 7.93 -10.05
CA LEU A 269 -4.45 7.22 -10.56
C LEU A 269 -4.14 7.63 -12.01
N ASN A 270 -5.13 7.47 -12.91
CA ASN A 270 -4.95 7.80 -14.33
C ASN A 270 -4.54 9.27 -14.54
N LEU A 271 -5.18 10.19 -13.81
CA LEU A 271 -4.88 11.62 -13.93
C LEU A 271 -3.50 11.97 -13.38
N ASN A 272 -3.06 11.30 -12.31
CA ASN A 272 -1.73 11.48 -11.75
C ASN A 272 -0.65 10.93 -12.69
N GLU A 273 -0.87 9.77 -13.32
CA GLU A 273 0.02 9.21 -14.34
C GLU A 273 0.19 10.20 -15.51
N ASP A 274 -0.90 10.76 -16.05
CA ASP A 274 -0.87 11.77 -17.11
C ASP A 274 -0.01 13.00 -16.72
N ILE A 275 -0.16 13.48 -15.48
CA ILE A 275 0.61 14.63 -14.97
C ILE A 275 2.08 14.26 -14.83
N HIS A 276 2.35 13.07 -14.29
CA HIS A 276 3.70 12.58 -14.03
C HIS A 276 4.51 12.37 -15.31
N GLU A 277 3.87 11.89 -16.38
CA GLU A 277 4.47 11.80 -17.72
C GLU A 277 4.91 13.18 -18.23
N VAL A 278 4.06 14.19 -18.10
CA VAL A 278 4.37 15.56 -18.51
C VAL A 278 5.52 16.16 -17.69
N ILE A 279 5.51 15.99 -16.36
CA ILE A 279 6.58 16.48 -15.47
C ILE A 279 7.93 15.84 -15.80
N ARG A 280 7.93 14.58 -16.26
CA ARG A 280 9.17 13.87 -16.66
C ARG A 280 9.68 14.26 -18.04
N SER A 281 8.85 14.89 -18.87
CA SER A 281 9.24 15.27 -20.22
C SER A 281 10.40 16.28 -20.21
N ASP A 282 11.27 16.19 -21.22
CA ASP A 282 12.38 17.14 -21.38
C ASP A 282 11.86 18.57 -21.57
N LYS A 283 10.72 18.70 -22.25
CA LYS A 283 10.02 19.98 -22.45
C LYS A 283 9.71 20.66 -21.10
N PHE A 284 9.11 19.94 -20.16
CA PHE A 284 8.81 20.50 -18.84
C PHE A 284 10.08 20.86 -18.06
N ARG A 285 11.10 20.00 -18.11
CA ARG A 285 12.38 20.23 -17.40
C ARG A 285 13.13 21.45 -17.91
N GLU A 286 13.01 21.77 -19.20
CA GLU A 286 13.59 22.98 -19.77
C GLU A 286 12.80 24.21 -19.33
N THR A 287 11.47 24.21 -19.46
CA THR A 287 10.62 25.35 -19.06
C THR A 287 10.70 25.63 -17.56
N ALA A 288 10.75 24.61 -16.71
CA ALA A 288 10.78 24.76 -15.26
C ALA A 288 12.10 25.33 -14.71
N LYS A 289 13.19 25.34 -15.48
CA LYS A 289 14.45 25.98 -15.06
C LYS A 289 14.35 27.50 -15.07
N ASP A 290 13.49 28.04 -15.92
CA ASP A 290 13.39 29.47 -16.18
C ASP A 290 12.16 30.12 -15.51
N ASP A 291 11.28 29.33 -14.89
CA ASP A 291 10.07 29.80 -14.22
C ASP A 291 9.91 29.22 -12.80
N GLU A 292 10.24 30.03 -11.80
CA GLU A 292 10.10 29.70 -10.36
C GLU A 292 8.66 29.32 -9.97
N ARG A 293 7.65 29.75 -10.72
CA ARG A 293 6.24 29.40 -10.42
C ARG A 293 5.95 27.92 -10.64
N LEU A 294 6.80 27.22 -11.39
CA LEU A 294 6.71 25.79 -11.65
C LEU A 294 7.42 24.93 -10.60
N GLU A 295 8.11 25.53 -9.62
CA GLU A 295 8.81 24.79 -8.55
C GLU A 295 7.89 23.80 -7.82
N LYS A 296 6.63 24.17 -7.58
CA LYS A 296 5.67 23.27 -6.93
C LYS A 296 5.33 22.05 -7.79
N LEU A 297 5.30 22.19 -9.12
CA LEU A 297 5.13 21.04 -10.02
C LEU A 297 6.38 20.16 -10.06
N VAL A 298 7.57 20.75 -9.95
CA VAL A 298 8.82 19.99 -9.84
C VAL A 298 8.84 19.16 -8.55
N ALA A 299 8.53 19.79 -7.41
CA ALA A 299 8.45 19.11 -6.11
C ALA A 299 7.37 18.01 -6.09
N TYR A 300 6.30 18.18 -6.88
CA TYR A 300 5.25 17.19 -7.01
C TYR A 300 5.71 15.87 -7.65
N GLY A 301 6.83 15.85 -8.40
CA GLY A 301 7.32 14.64 -9.07
C GLY A 301 7.62 13.46 -8.13
N GLU A 302 8.09 13.73 -6.91
CA GLU A 302 8.29 12.67 -5.89
C GLU A 302 6.95 12.21 -5.31
N LYS A 303 6.04 13.16 -5.06
CA LYS A 303 4.70 12.89 -4.57
C LYS A 303 3.85 12.09 -5.57
N CYS A 304 4.03 12.29 -6.89
CA CYS A 304 3.37 11.51 -7.93
C CYS A 304 3.57 10.00 -7.73
N ARG A 305 4.79 9.56 -7.42
CA ARG A 305 5.10 8.13 -7.22
C ARG A 305 4.37 7.58 -5.99
N ALA A 306 4.31 8.37 -4.92
CA ALA A 306 3.61 7.97 -3.71
C ALA A 306 2.10 7.86 -3.95
N ILE A 307 1.51 8.81 -4.67
CA ILE A 307 0.09 8.78 -5.08
C ILE A 307 -0.19 7.57 -5.96
N GLU A 308 0.60 7.34 -7.01
CA GLU A 308 0.50 6.16 -7.89
C GLU A 308 0.47 4.86 -7.09
N HIS A 309 1.48 4.63 -6.25
CA HIS A 309 1.60 3.44 -5.43
C HIS A 309 0.37 3.27 -4.51
N ASN A 310 -0.03 4.32 -3.82
CA ASN A 310 -1.10 4.25 -2.82
C ASN A 310 -2.48 4.05 -3.45
N PHE A 311 -2.79 4.75 -4.54
CA PHE A 311 -4.08 4.61 -5.22
C PHE A 311 -4.16 3.31 -6.04
N ALA A 312 -3.05 2.80 -6.58
CA ALA A 312 -2.99 1.46 -7.16
C ALA A 312 -3.31 0.37 -6.11
N ASN A 313 -2.78 0.49 -4.90
CA ASN A 313 -3.09 -0.43 -3.80
C ASN A 313 -4.57 -0.38 -3.41
N ILE A 314 -5.18 0.81 -3.33
CA ILE A 314 -6.62 0.96 -3.07
C ILE A 314 -7.45 0.27 -4.16
N LEU A 315 -7.09 0.47 -5.44
CA LEU A 315 -7.79 -0.16 -6.56
C LEU A 315 -7.71 -1.68 -6.47
N GLN A 316 -6.53 -2.23 -6.18
CA GLN A 316 -6.33 -3.67 -6.04
C GLN A 316 -7.25 -4.24 -4.95
N ILE A 317 -7.37 -3.56 -3.80
CA ILE A 317 -8.22 -4.01 -2.69
C ILE A 317 -9.70 -3.90 -3.02
N LEU A 318 -10.13 -2.73 -3.47
CA LEU A 318 -11.54 -2.48 -3.75
C LEU A 318 -12.03 -3.26 -4.98
N SER A 319 -11.14 -3.72 -5.86
CA SER A 319 -11.50 -4.62 -6.97
C SER A 319 -11.88 -6.03 -6.52
N LYS A 320 -11.64 -6.38 -5.24
CA LYS A 320 -12.02 -7.65 -4.62
C LYS A 320 -13.40 -7.62 -3.95
N LEU A 321 -14.10 -6.48 -3.99
CA LEU A 321 -15.54 -6.37 -3.68
C LEU A 321 -16.38 -7.06 -4.76
#